data_AF-H3H8U3-F1
#
_entry.id   AF-H3H8U3-F1
#
_cell.length_a   1.000
_cell.length_b   1.000
_cell.length_c   1.000
_cell.angle_alpha   90.00
_cell.angle_beta   90.00
_cell.angle_gamma   90.00
#
_symmetry.space_group_name_H-M   'P 1'
#
loop_
_entity.id
_entity.type
_entity.pdbx_description
1 polymer ?
#
loop_
_entity_poly.entity_id
_entity_poly.type
_entity_poly.pdbx_seq_one_letter_code
_entity_poly.pdbx_strand_id
1 'polypeptide(L)'
;LKEVHAFASPNDGVAAPWQTGVFGHYSEVGSLEEIEASFEGLAMVDMKQTVEYKEDSYGLRTLDERGAVFRHVVPDVPHTGWLSETALMDKEGICKFDAIFDNFVRPALW
;
A
#
# COMPACT_ATOMS: atom_id res chain seq x y z
N LEU A 1 0.08 19.45 0.33
CA LEU A 1 -0.81 18.53 1.10
C LEU A 1 -0.86 18.96 2.56
N LYS A 2 -1.96 18.70 3.28
CA LYS A 2 -2.02 18.81 4.74
C LYS A 2 -1.54 17.51 5.37
N GLU A 3 -2.17 16.39 5.00
CA GLU A 3 -1.86 15.03 5.43
C GLU A 3 -2.07 14.08 4.26
N VAL A 4 -1.49 12.87 4.34
CA VAL A 4 -1.78 11.75 3.44
C VAL A 4 -2.14 10.53 4.27
N HIS A 5 -3.24 9.87 3.89
CA HIS A 5 -3.70 8.61 4.47
C HIS A 5 -3.63 7.55 3.39
N ALA A 6 -2.70 6.62 3.55
CA ALA A 6 -2.45 5.53 2.63
C ALA A 6 -3.01 4.24 3.23
N PHE A 7 -3.82 3.51 2.47
CA PHE A 7 -4.47 2.28 2.90
C PHE A 7 -4.01 1.13 2.00
N ALA A 8 -3.59 0.02 2.60
CA ALA A 8 -3.23 -1.18 1.88
C ALA A 8 -3.58 -2.44 2.68
N SER A 9 -3.59 -3.58 2.00
CA SER A 9 -3.86 -4.88 2.60
C SER A 9 -2.87 -5.91 2.08
N PRO A 10 -2.26 -6.73 2.95
CA PRO A 10 -1.50 -7.90 2.51
C PRO A 10 -2.33 -8.90 1.69
N ASN A 11 -3.66 -8.85 1.82
CA ASN A 11 -4.63 -9.68 1.13
C ASN A 11 -5.25 -8.98 -0.09
N ASP A 12 -4.72 -7.82 -0.52
CA ASP A 12 -5.25 -7.06 -1.66
C ASP A 12 -5.36 -7.95 -2.91
N GLY A 13 -4.32 -8.74 -3.20
CA GLY A 13 -4.34 -9.76 -4.25
C GLY A 13 -4.32 -9.23 -5.68
N VAL A 14 -4.25 -7.91 -5.89
CA VAL A 14 -4.14 -7.28 -7.22
C VAL A 14 -2.89 -6.38 -7.29
N ALA A 15 -2.70 -5.49 -6.32
CA ALA A 15 -1.50 -4.67 -6.23
C ALA A 15 -0.28 -5.54 -5.88
N ALA A 16 0.75 -5.50 -6.74
CA ALA A 16 1.97 -6.29 -6.59
C ALA A 16 3.20 -5.37 -6.73
N PRO A 17 3.96 -5.11 -5.64
CA PRO A 17 3.71 -5.59 -4.28
C PRO A 17 2.60 -4.78 -3.61
N TRP A 18 1.83 -5.38 -2.70
CA TRP A 18 0.73 -4.67 -2.01
C TRP A 18 1.22 -3.44 -1.23
N GLN A 19 2.49 -3.45 -0.80
CA GLN A 19 3.16 -2.36 -0.12
C GLN A 19 3.23 -1.08 -0.95
N THR A 20 3.02 -1.14 -2.27
CA THR A 20 2.88 0.06 -3.11
C THR A 20 1.76 0.99 -2.61
N GLY A 21 0.69 0.41 -2.04
CA GLY A 21 -0.39 1.18 -1.43
C GLY A 21 0.02 1.95 -0.16
N VAL A 22 1.20 1.66 0.42
CA VAL A 22 1.78 2.34 1.59
C VAL A 22 3.23 2.80 1.34
N PHE A 23 3.52 3.19 0.09
CA PHE A 23 4.78 3.79 -0.36
C PHE A 23 6.02 2.89 -0.27
N GLY A 24 5.85 1.57 -0.18
CA GLY A 24 6.94 0.60 -0.37
C GLY A 24 6.95 0.03 -1.79
N HIS A 25 8.06 -0.56 -2.22
CA HIS A 25 8.16 -1.23 -3.53
C HIS A 25 9.24 -2.33 -3.50
N TYR A 26 9.39 -3.07 -4.60
CA TYR A 26 10.49 -4.00 -4.77
C TYR A 26 11.83 -3.27 -4.90
N SER A 27 12.93 -3.86 -4.48
CA SER A 27 14.27 -3.32 -4.69
C SER A 27 14.54 -3.00 -6.16
N GLU A 28 15.24 -1.90 -6.40
CA GLU A 28 15.65 -1.47 -7.74
C GLU A 28 16.50 -2.53 -8.44
N VAL A 29 16.41 -2.54 -9.77
CA VAL A 29 17.22 -3.36 -10.67
C VAL A 29 17.92 -2.49 -11.71
N GLY A 30 19.06 -2.96 -12.23
CA GLY A 30 19.89 -2.19 -13.16
C GLY A 30 19.49 -2.35 -14.63
N SER A 31 18.74 -3.39 -14.99
CA SER A 31 18.34 -3.67 -16.37
C SER A 31 17.01 -4.41 -16.48
N LEU A 32 16.47 -4.48 -17.70
CA LEU A 32 15.24 -5.24 -18.00
C LEU A 32 15.45 -6.75 -17.82
N GLU A 33 16.61 -7.27 -18.20
CA GLU A 33 16.96 -8.68 -18.07
C GLU A 33 16.98 -9.11 -16.59
N GLU A 34 17.41 -8.23 -15.69
CA GLU A 34 17.38 -8.49 -14.24
C GLU A 34 15.95 -8.59 -13.70
N ILE A 35 14.97 -7.86 -14.26
CA ILE A 35 13.55 -7.99 -13.90
C ILE A 35 13.08 -9.42 -14.15
N GLU A 36 13.37 -9.98 -15.32
CA GLU A 36 12.94 -11.32 -15.70
C GLU A 36 13.67 -12.41 -14.91
N ALA A 37 14.97 -12.24 -14.69
CA ALA A 37 15.81 -13.26 -14.07
C ALA A 37 15.75 -13.28 -12.53
N SER A 38 15.42 -12.15 -11.90
CA SER A 38 15.62 -11.97 -10.44
C SER A 38 14.35 -11.61 -9.68
N PHE A 39 13.17 -11.68 -10.30
CA PHE A 39 11.91 -11.27 -9.68
C PHE A 39 11.68 -11.89 -8.28
N GLU A 40 11.93 -13.21 -8.13
CA GLU A 40 11.78 -13.92 -6.85
C GLU A 40 12.77 -13.46 -5.76
N GLY A 41 13.89 -12.87 -6.16
CA GLY A 41 14.94 -12.37 -5.27
C GLY A 41 14.79 -10.91 -4.89
N LEU A 42 13.81 -10.18 -5.46
CA LEU A 42 13.62 -8.77 -5.15
C LEU A 42 13.16 -8.61 -3.70
N ALA A 43 13.89 -7.79 -2.95
CA ALA A 43 13.56 -7.50 -1.57
C ALA A 43 12.46 -6.43 -1.51
N MET A 44 11.63 -6.48 -0.47
CA MET A 44 10.72 -5.38 -0.19
C MET A 44 11.46 -4.21 0.46
N VAL A 45 11.30 -3.02 -0.11
CA VAL A 45 11.84 -1.75 0.39
C VAL A 45 10.73 -0.97 1.09
N ASP A 46 10.96 -0.60 2.36
CA ASP A 46 10.04 0.28 3.08
C ASP A 46 10.17 1.73 2.59
N MET A 47 9.08 2.50 2.71
CA MET A 47 8.99 3.93 2.38
C MET A 47 10.26 4.73 2.73
N LYS A 48 10.82 4.59 3.94
CA LYS A 48 11.97 5.42 4.36
C LYS A 48 13.28 5.08 3.65
N GLN A 49 13.33 3.93 2.98
CA GLN A 49 14.50 3.43 2.28
C GLN A 49 14.46 3.70 0.79
N THR A 50 13.31 4.12 0.25
CA THR A 50 13.14 4.42 -1.18
C THR A 50 13.91 5.67 -1.59
N VAL A 51 14.18 5.81 -2.88
CA VAL A 51 14.86 7.00 -3.44
C VAL A 51 13.95 8.22 -3.29
N GLU A 52 12.65 8.03 -3.50
CA GLU A 52 11.61 9.06 -3.38
C GLU A 52 11.60 9.73 -2.01
N TYR A 53 11.74 8.95 -0.94
CA TYR A 53 11.80 9.47 0.42
C TYR A 53 13.16 10.11 0.70
N LYS A 54 14.27 9.46 0.33
CA LYS A 54 15.63 9.97 0.59
C LYS A 54 15.90 11.29 -0.12
N GLU A 55 15.46 11.41 -1.37
CA GLU A 55 15.61 12.61 -2.19
C GLU A 55 14.46 13.59 -1.99
N ASP A 56 13.39 13.19 -1.28
CA ASP A 56 12.19 13.97 -1.05
C ASP A 56 11.55 14.47 -2.36
N SER A 57 11.58 13.62 -3.39
CA SER A 57 11.32 13.98 -4.80
C SER A 57 9.93 14.59 -5.03
N TYR A 58 8.96 14.23 -4.19
CA TYR A 58 7.61 14.80 -4.17
C TYR A 58 7.17 15.24 -2.76
N GLY A 59 8.11 15.50 -1.85
CA GLY A 59 7.81 16.03 -0.52
C GLY A 59 7.35 14.98 0.51
N LEU A 60 7.53 13.67 0.23
CA LEU A 60 7.11 12.59 1.12
C LEU A 60 7.86 12.58 2.46
N ARG A 61 9.18 12.80 2.46
CA ARG A 61 9.95 12.90 3.70
C ARG A 61 9.55 14.15 4.46
N THR A 62 9.45 15.29 3.78
CA THR A 62 8.98 16.55 4.41
C THR A 62 7.60 16.37 5.05
N LEU A 63 6.71 15.58 4.43
CA LEU A 63 5.38 15.28 4.96
C LEU A 63 5.44 14.31 6.15
N ASP A 64 6.29 13.29 6.10
CA ASP A 64 6.47 12.30 7.18
C ASP A 64 7.13 12.91 8.42
N GLU A 65 8.16 13.73 8.25
CA GLU A 65 8.92 14.35 9.36
C GLU A 65 8.05 15.27 10.24
N ARG A 66 7.00 15.88 9.66
CA ARG A 66 6.02 16.66 10.40
C ARG A 66 4.84 15.85 10.94
N GLY A 67 4.88 14.52 10.80
CA GLY A 67 3.85 13.60 11.31
C GLY A 67 2.58 13.56 10.47
N ALA A 68 2.63 13.92 9.19
CA ALA A 68 1.46 14.06 8.33
C ALA A 68 1.32 12.92 7.29
N VAL A 69 2.02 11.80 7.50
CA VAL A 69 1.90 10.57 6.72
C VAL A 69 1.33 9.47 7.61
N PHE A 70 0.16 8.97 7.25
CA PHE A 70 -0.52 7.88 7.97
C PHE A 70 -0.62 6.66 7.05
N ARG A 71 0.01 5.56 7.46
CA ARG A 71 0.04 4.30 6.71
C ARG A 71 -0.80 3.25 7.44
N HIS A 72 -1.97 2.94 6.88
CA HIS A 72 -2.96 2.02 7.43
C HIS A 72 -2.86 0.69 6.71
N VAL A 73 -2.32 -0.32 7.39
CA VAL A 73 -2.27 -1.69 6.89
C VAL A 73 -3.43 -2.47 7.50
N VAL A 74 -4.40 -2.84 6.67
CA VAL A 74 -5.61 -3.54 7.11
C VAL A 74 -5.57 -4.97 6.58
N PRO A 75 -5.58 -6.00 7.44
CA PRO A 75 -5.59 -7.39 7.00
C PRO A 75 -6.94 -7.78 6.39
N ASP A 76 -6.95 -8.87 5.62
CA ASP A 76 -8.17 -9.52 5.11
C ASP A 76 -9.05 -8.65 4.18
N VAL A 77 -8.51 -7.58 3.60
CA VAL A 77 -9.24 -6.77 2.60
C VAL A 77 -8.77 -7.11 1.18
N PRO A 78 -9.60 -7.72 0.32
CA PRO A 78 -9.29 -7.88 -1.09
C PRO A 78 -9.35 -6.53 -1.82
N HIS A 79 -8.68 -6.39 -2.95
CA HIS A 79 -8.57 -5.13 -3.70
C HIS A 79 -9.92 -4.45 -3.94
N THR A 80 -10.91 -5.21 -4.42
CA THR A 80 -12.23 -4.67 -4.74
C THR A 80 -13.07 -4.37 -3.49
N GLY A 81 -12.67 -4.90 -2.32
CA GLY A 81 -13.30 -4.62 -1.02
C GLY A 81 -13.10 -3.17 -0.54
N TRP A 82 -12.10 -2.47 -1.06
CA TRP A 82 -11.90 -1.03 -0.84
C TRP A 82 -12.92 -0.16 -1.58
N LEU A 83 -13.62 -0.72 -2.57
CA LEU A 83 -14.46 0.04 -3.52
C LEU A 83 -15.92 -0.40 -3.49
N SER A 84 -16.20 -1.65 -3.13
CA SER A 84 -17.52 -2.26 -3.24
C SER A 84 -17.63 -3.54 -2.41
N GLU A 85 -18.86 -4.00 -2.17
CA GLU A 85 -19.08 -5.35 -1.64
C GLU A 85 -18.48 -6.39 -2.61
N THR A 86 -17.68 -7.30 -2.08
CA THR A 86 -16.91 -8.26 -2.89
C THR A 86 -16.98 -9.63 -2.29
N ALA A 87 -17.32 -10.64 -3.10
CA ALA A 87 -17.18 -12.03 -2.70
C ALA A 87 -15.69 -12.35 -2.45
N LEU A 88 -15.42 -13.05 -1.35
CA LEU A 88 -14.06 -13.51 -1.04
C LEU A 88 -13.71 -14.68 -1.98
N MET A 89 -12.54 -14.61 -2.60
CA MET A 89 -12.14 -15.60 -3.62
C MET A 89 -11.54 -16.87 -3.00
N ASP A 90 -10.96 -16.76 -1.80
CA ASP A 90 -10.23 -17.81 -1.10
C ASP A 90 -11.04 -18.47 0.04
N LYS A 91 -12.19 -17.90 0.42
CA LYS A 91 -13.08 -18.40 1.47
C LYS A 91 -14.53 -18.01 1.21
N GLU A 92 -15.47 -18.72 1.84
CA GLU A 92 -16.88 -18.33 1.78
C GLU A 92 -17.11 -16.97 2.47
N GLY A 93 -17.93 -16.13 1.85
CA GLY A 93 -18.37 -14.86 2.42
C GLY A 93 -18.18 -13.66 1.50
N ILE A 94 -18.51 -12.49 2.04
CA ILE A 94 -18.45 -11.20 1.35
C ILE A 94 -17.64 -10.23 2.21
N CYS A 95 -16.64 -9.59 1.63
CA CYS A 95 -16.04 -8.36 2.14
C CYS A 95 -17.05 -7.23 1.99
N LYS A 96 -17.52 -6.67 3.10
CA LYS A 96 -18.50 -5.59 3.11
C LYS A 96 -17.79 -4.25 3.07
N PHE A 97 -17.97 -3.51 1.99
CA PHE A 97 -17.38 -2.17 1.82
C PHE A 97 -17.70 -1.24 2.98
N ASP A 98 -18.97 -1.17 3.41
CA ASP A 98 -19.37 -0.28 4.52
C ASP A 98 -18.59 -0.59 5.81
N ALA A 99 -18.33 -1.86 6.09
CA ALA A 99 -17.52 -2.25 7.25
C ALA A 99 -16.06 -1.83 7.09
N ILE A 100 -15.48 -1.90 5.90
CA ILE A 100 -14.12 -1.43 5.64
C ILE A 100 -14.05 0.10 5.75
N PHE A 101 -14.99 0.79 5.10
CA PHE A 101 -15.05 2.24 5.10
C PHE A 101 -15.26 2.79 6.52
N ASP A 102 -16.26 2.29 7.25
CA ASP A 102 -16.61 2.82 8.57
C ASP A 102 -15.55 2.56 9.63
N ASN A 103 -14.88 1.41 9.59
CA ASN A 103 -13.90 1.04 10.60
C ASN A 103 -12.49 1.58 10.33
N PHE A 104 -12.10 1.80 9.06
CA PHE A 104 -10.73 2.15 8.71
C PHE A 104 -10.60 3.50 8.00
N VAL A 105 -11.47 3.79 7.02
CA VAL A 105 -11.34 5.00 6.18
C VAL A 105 -11.99 6.20 6.84
N ARG A 106 -13.24 6.07 7.29
CA ARG A 106 -14.01 7.15 7.91
C ARG A 106 -13.30 7.78 9.11
N PRO A 107 -12.70 7.02 10.05
CA PRO A 107 -12.01 7.62 11.19
C PRO A 107 -10.79 8.46 10.82
N ALA A 108 -10.22 8.26 9.63
CA ALA A 108 -9.10 9.03 9.11
C ALA A 108 -9.51 10.35 8.43
N LEU A 109 -10.81 10.58 8.22
CA LEU A 109 -11.31 11.79 7.55
C LEU A 109 -11.70 12.92 8.51
N TRP A 110 -11.62 12.70 9.83
CA TRP A 110 -12.12 13.62 10.86
C TRP A 110 -11.12 13.82 12.00
#